data_AF-A0A851QUD2-F1
#
_entry.id   AF-A0A851QUD2-F1
#
_cell.length_a   1.000
_cell.length_b   1.000
_cell.length_c   1.000
_cell.angle_alpha   90.00
_cell.angle_beta   90.00
_cell.angle_gamma   90.00
#
_symmetry.space_group_name_H-M   'P 1'
#
loop_
_entity.id
_entity.type
_entity.pdbx_description
1 polymer ?
#
loop_
_entity_poly.entity_id
_entity_poly.type
_entity_poly.pdbx_seq_one_letter_code
_entity_poly.pdbx_strand_id
1 'polypeptide(L)'
;RKSMLFLGFLLAFLGLALPGIQGKIISRCEMVKILRRNGFQGFEGTTVADWMCLVQHESGYNTRAYNNNGPSRDYGIFQINSKYWCNDGRTAGATNGCGISCSKLQDDNIEDDIRCAKKIAREARGLSPW
;
A
#
# COMPACT_ATOMS: atom_id res chain seq x y z
N ARG A 1 -9.64 -28.00 39.89
CA ARG A 1 -8.33 -27.30 39.93
C ARG A 1 -7.44 -27.60 38.72
N LYS A 2 -7.23 -28.86 38.32
CA LYS A 2 -6.43 -29.22 37.11
C LYS A 2 -7.04 -28.70 35.80
N SER A 3 -8.38 -28.72 35.66
CA SER A 3 -9.07 -28.26 34.43
C SER A 3 -8.99 -26.75 34.16
N MET A 4 -8.84 -25.91 35.18
CA MET A 4 -8.71 -24.44 35.00
C MET A 4 -7.30 -24.02 34.58
N LEU A 5 -6.29 -24.85 34.88
CA LEU A 5 -4.91 -24.65 34.41
C LEU A 5 -4.80 -24.95 32.91
N PHE A 6 -5.50 -25.97 32.40
CA PHE A 6 -5.56 -26.27 30.96
C PHE A 6 -6.32 -25.21 30.16
N LEU A 7 -7.42 -24.66 30.70
CA LEU A 7 -8.17 -23.59 30.05
C LEU A 7 -7.35 -22.28 29.95
N GLY A 8 -6.60 -21.94 31.00
CA GLY A 8 -5.70 -20.79 31.00
C GLY A 8 -4.51 -20.94 30.05
N PHE A 9 -3.99 -22.17 29.90
CA PHE A 9 -2.92 -22.46 28.94
C PHE A 9 -3.41 -22.34 27.48
N LEU A 10 -4.64 -22.79 27.17
CA LEU A 10 -5.25 -22.66 25.84
C LEU A 10 -5.49 -21.20 25.43
N LEU A 11 -5.88 -20.33 26.38
CA LEU A 11 -6.07 -18.90 26.12
C LEU A 11 -4.74 -18.15 25.93
N ALA A 12 -3.67 -18.58 26.62
CA ALA A 12 -2.34 -18.00 26.45
C ALA A 12 -1.71 -18.31 25.08
N PHE A 13 -1.97 -19.48 24.51
CA PHE A 13 -1.52 -19.83 23.15
C PHE A 13 -2.29 -19.12 22.03
N LEU A 14 -3.56 -18.76 22.25
CA LEU A 14 -4.37 -18.04 21.27
C LEU A 14 -3.95 -16.55 21.12
N GLY A 15 -3.28 -15.98 22.14
CA GLY A 15 -2.78 -14.61 22.12
C GLY A 15 -1.49 -14.39 21.32
N LEU A 16 -0.80 -15.46 20.89
CA LEU A 16 0.49 -15.36 20.18
C LEU A 16 0.37 -15.31 18.65
N ALA A 17 -0.83 -15.47 18.08
CA ALA A 17 -1.05 -15.43 16.64
C ALA A 17 -1.68 -14.08 16.21
N LEU A 18 -1.03 -12.96 16.55
CA LEU A 18 -1.34 -11.71 15.86
C LEU A 18 -0.67 -11.78 14.48
N PRO A 19 -1.42 -11.82 13.36
CA PRO A 19 -0.82 -11.70 12.04
C PRO A 19 0.02 -10.41 12.01
N GLY A 20 1.27 -10.57 11.59
CA GLY A 20 2.34 -9.60 11.82
C GLY A 20 1.98 -8.19 11.37
N ILE A 21 2.30 -7.23 12.24
CA ILE A 21 2.26 -5.78 12.01
C ILE A 21 3.30 -5.34 10.94
N GLN A 22 4.04 -6.30 10.35
CA GLN A 22 5.15 -6.06 9.46
C GLN A 22 4.67 -6.08 8.00
N GLY A 23 4.96 -5.03 7.23
CA GLY A 23 4.59 -4.94 5.82
C GLY A 23 5.20 -6.05 4.97
N LYS A 24 4.44 -6.54 3.98
CA LYS A 24 4.97 -7.48 2.99
C LYS A 24 5.95 -6.73 2.10
N ILE A 25 7.18 -7.24 2.00
CA ILE A 25 8.13 -6.83 0.96
C ILE A 25 7.85 -7.68 -0.28
N ILE A 26 7.31 -7.08 -1.34
CA ILE A 26 7.07 -7.78 -2.60
C ILE A 26 8.40 -7.98 -3.32
N SER A 27 8.77 -9.21 -3.66
CA SER A 27 10.02 -9.47 -4.39
C SER A 27 10.00 -8.82 -5.78
N ARG A 28 11.16 -8.43 -6.31
CA ARG A 28 11.27 -7.76 -7.62
C ARG A 28 10.54 -8.53 -8.74
N CYS A 29 10.74 -9.84 -8.84
CA CYS A 29 10.09 -10.65 -9.88
C CYS A 29 8.59 -10.85 -9.64
N GLU A 30 8.14 -10.90 -8.39
CA GLU A 30 6.70 -10.92 -8.07
C GLU A 30 6.04 -9.60 -8.47
N MET A 31 6.68 -8.47 -8.17
CA MET A 31 6.19 -7.15 -8.55
C MET A 31 6.08 -7.00 -10.08
N VAL A 32 7.09 -7.42 -10.84
CA VAL A 32 7.02 -7.44 -12.32
C VAL A 32 5.83 -8.27 -12.82
N LYS A 33 5.59 -9.46 -12.23
CA LYS A 33 4.45 -10.31 -12.59
C LYS A 33 3.12 -9.62 -12.28
N ILE A 34 2.99 -8.96 -11.13
CA ILE A 34 1.80 -8.21 -10.74
C ILE A 34 1.55 -7.07 -11.72
N LEU A 35 2.56 -6.24 -12.00
CA LEU A 35 2.46 -5.10 -12.93
C LEU A 35 2.07 -5.56 -14.34
N ARG A 36 2.70 -6.62 -14.86
CA ARG A 36 2.34 -7.16 -16.19
C ARG A 36 0.92 -7.70 -16.23
N ARG A 37 0.51 -8.50 -15.25
CA ARG A 37 -0.86 -9.06 -15.17
C ARG A 37 -1.92 -7.98 -15.04
N ASN A 38 -1.58 -6.86 -14.41
CA ASN A 38 -2.46 -5.71 -14.28
C ASN A 38 -2.31 -4.72 -15.43
N GLY A 39 -1.65 -5.04 -16.55
CA GLY A 39 -1.66 -4.20 -17.74
C GLY A 39 -0.95 -2.85 -17.57
N PHE A 40 0.16 -2.82 -16.84
CA PHE A 40 1.00 -1.62 -16.70
C PHE A 40 1.93 -1.38 -17.91
N GLN A 41 2.18 -2.40 -18.73
CA GLN A 41 2.98 -2.23 -19.95
C GLN A 41 2.22 -1.36 -20.97
N GLY A 42 2.74 -0.18 -21.27
CA GLY A 42 2.13 0.79 -22.19
C GLY A 42 1.03 1.67 -21.57
N PHE A 43 0.75 1.52 -20.28
CA PHE A 43 -0.31 2.30 -19.62
C PHE A 43 0.07 3.78 -19.55
N GLU A 44 -0.72 4.67 -20.15
CA GLU A 44 -0.41 6.11 -20.23
C GLU A 44 1.00 6.38 -20.78
N GLY A 45 1.47 5.56 -21.73
CA GLY A 45 2.79 5.69 -22.36
C GLY A 45 3.96 5.18 -21.50
N THR A 46 3.70 4.63 -20.32
CA THR A 46 4.73 4.13 -19.40
C THR A 46 5.08 2.65 -19.65
N THR A 47 6.19 2.19 -19.09
CA THR A 47 6.65 0.81 -19.15
C THR A 47 6.63 0.14 -17.77
N VAL A 48 6.64 -1.20 -17.72
CA VAL A 48 6.81 -1.91 -16.44
C VAL A 48 8.13 -1.53 -15.74
N ALA A 49 9.17 -1.16 -16.48
CA ALA A 49 10.43 -0.71 -15.89
C ALA A 49 10.28 0.62 -15.15
N ASP A 50 9.48 1.55 -15.67
CA ASP A 50 9.22 2.85 -15.02
C ASP A 50 8.52 2.63 -13.67
N TRP A 51 7.47 1.81 -13.65
CA TRP A 51 6.76 1.48 -12.40
C TRP A 51 7.61 0.67 -11.42
N MET A 52 8.50 -0.20 -11.91
CA MET A 52 9.45 -0.92 -11.06
C MET A 52 10.47 0.03 -10.42
N CYS A 53 10.92 1.05 -11.15
CA CYS A 53 11.82 2.08 -10.65
C CYS A 53 11.13 2.94 -9.59
N LEU A 54 9.90 3.39 -9.88
CA LEU A 54 9.05 4.15 -8.95
C LEU A 54 8.89 3.39 -7.63
N VAL A 55 8.36 2.15 -7.67
CA VAL A 55 8.14 1.38 -6.44
C VAL A 55 9.43 1.12 -5.66
N GLN A 56 10.55 0.96 -6.35
CA GLN A 56 11.85 0.79 -5.69
C GLN A 56 12.26 2.01 -4.88
N HIS A 57 12.12 3.21 -5.44
CA HIS A 57 12.57 4.45 -4.81
C HIS A 57 11.56 5.03 -3.83
N GLU A 58 10.27 4.78 -4.05
CA GLU A 58 9.19 5.26 -3.19
C GLU A 58 9.07 4.42 -1.91
N SER A 59 9.03 3.10 -2.03
CA SER A 59 8.66 2.23 -0.89
C SER A 59 9.64 1.10 -0.61
N GLY A 60 10.65 0.90 -1.47
CA GLY A 60 11.50 -0.30 -1.38
C GLY A 60 10.69 -1.59 -1.49
N TYR A 61 9.59 -1.59 -2.25
CA TYR A 61 8.63 -2.69 -2.40
C TYR A 61 7.83 -3.07 -1.13
N ASN A 62 7.82 -2.22 -0.11
CA ASN A 62 7.08 -2.47 1.13
C ASN A 62 5.61 -2.02 1.02
N THR A 63 4.66 -2.95 1.14
CA THR A 63 3.22 -2.64 1.06
C THR A 63 2.70 -1.80 2.23
N ARG A 64 3.42 -1.75 3.35
CA ARG A 64 3.09 -0.89 4.50
C ARG A 64 4.08 0.28 4.64
N ALA A 65 4.73 0.68 3.54
CA ALA A 65 5.58 1.88 3.56
C ALA A 65 4.74 3.10 3.94
N TYR A 66 5.33 3.96 4.77
CA TYR A 66 4.66 5.12 5.33
C TYR A 66 5.66 6.25 5.48
N ASN A 67 5.29 7.43 4.99
CA ASN A 67 6.05 8.64 5.14
C ASN A 67 5.16 9.78 5.65
N ASN A 68 5.65 10.54 6.63
CA ASN A 68 4.92 11.66 7.21
C ASN A 68 5.63 12.97 6.86
N ASN A 69 5.07 13.70 5.89
CA ASN A 69 5.64 14.95 5.40
C ASN A 69 5.22 16.17 6.25
N GLY A 70 4.42 15.98 7.30
CA GLY A 70 3.86 17.05 8.12
C GLY A 70 2.43 17.42 7.66
N PRO A 71 2.26 18.27 6.62
CA PRO A 71 0.93 18.66 6.14
C PRO A 71 0.11 17.50 5.56
N SER A 72 0.77 16.48 5.01
CA SER A 72 0.18 15.25 4.47
C SER A 72 1.12 14.06 4.65
N ARG A 73 0.67 12.88 4.26
CA ARG A 73 1.37 11.60 4.44
C ARG A 73 1.24 10.74 3.19
N ASP A 74 2.23 9.91 2.95
CA ASP A 74 2.27 8.96 1.83
C ASP A 74 2.10 7.54 2.33
N TYR A 75 1.33 6.76 1.58
CA TYR A 75 0.87 5.44 2.00
C TYR A 75 1.16 4.37 0.95
N GLY A 76 1.68 3.25 1.41
CA GLY A 76 1.71 2.01 0.65
C GLY A 76 2.81 1.90 -0.39
N ILE A 77 2.67 0.89 -1.23
CA ILE A 77 3.70 0.48 -2.18
C ILE A 77 4.00 1.55 -3.24
N PHE A 78 3.03 2.42 -3.55
CA PHE A 78 3.17 3.55 -4.48
C PHE A 78 3.26 4.91 -3.77
N GLN A 79 3.41 4.97 -2.44
CA GLN A 79 3.50 6.22 -1.67
C GLN A 79 2.41 7.25 -2.04
N ILE A 80 1.15 6.82 -2.05
CA ILE A 80 0.02 7.66 -2.46
C ILE A 80 -0.29 8.69 -1.36
N ASN A 81 -0.33 9.98 -1.74
CA ASN A 81 -0.45 11.09 -0.80
C ASN A 81 -1.90 11.36 -0.31
N SER A 82 -2.07 11.54 1.00
CA SER A 82 -3.36 11.82 1.65
C SER A 82 -3.92 13.22 1.43
N LYS A 83 -3.16 14.16 0.85
CA LYS A 83 -3.68 15.48 0.49
C LYS A 83 -4.66 15.40 -0.67
N TYR A 84 -4.45 14.44 -1.58
CA TYR A 84 -5.12 14.43 -2.89
C TYR A 84 -5.87 13.14 -3.21
N TRP A 85 -5.46 12.00 -2.68
CA TRP A 85 -5.87 10.71 -3.24
C TRP A 85 -6.59 9.79 -2.27
N CYS A 86 -6.28 9.82 -0.98
CA CYS A 86 -6.93 8.97 0.01
C CYS A 86 -7.27 9.77 1.28
N ASN A 87 -8.25 9.30 2.07
CA ASN A 87 -8.61 9.91 3.34
C ASN A 87 -7.95 9.21 4.52
N ASP A 88 -7.16 9.94 5.32
CA ASP A 88 -6.60 9.44 6.58
C ASP A 88 -7.25 10.04 7.83
N GLY A 89 -8.30 10.86 7.66
CA GLY A 89 -9.05 11.51 8.74
C GLY A 89 -8.32 12.63 9.46
N ARG A 90 -7.09 12.99 9.05
CA ARG A 90 -6.23 13.96 9.76
C ARG A 90 -5.47 14.91 8.83
N THR A 91 -5.63 14.80 7.52
CA THR A 91 -5.03 15.71 6.54
C THR A 91 -5.96 16.89 6.29
N ALA A 92 -5.51 18.10 6.66
CA ALA A 92 -6.33 19.30 6.54
C ALA A 92 -6.58 19.67 5.06
N GLY A 93 -7.83 19.93 4.71
CA GLY A 93 -8.25 20.32 3.35
C GLY A 93 -7.88 19.31 2.27
N ALA A 94 -8.00 18.01 2.57
CA ALA A 94 -7.70 16.93 1.63
C ALA A 94 -8.83 16.72 0.61
N THR A 95 -8.46 16.38 -0.62
CA THR A 95 -9.38 15.82 -1.62
C THR A 95 -9.17 14.31 -1.63
N ASN A 96 -10.24 13.51 -1.55
CA ASN A 96 -10.13 12.04 -1.51
C ASN A 96 -10.31 11.48 -2.93
N GLY A 97 -9.36 11.75 -3.82
CA GLY A 97 -9.48 11.48 -5.25
C GLY A 97 -9.79 10.02 -5.59
N CYS A 98 -9.24 9.06 -4.86
CA CYS A 98 -9.51 7.63 -5.08
C CYS A 98 -10.73 7.11 -4.29
N GLY A 99 -11.33 7.92 -3.41
CA GLY A 99 -12.54 7.54 -2.67
C GLY A 99 -12.32 6.43 -1.64
N ILE A 100 -11.11 6.31 -1.09
CA ILE A 100 -10.71 5.21 -0.18
C ILE A 100 -10.09 5.75 1.11
N SER A 101 -10.10 4.94 2.17
CA SER A 101 -9.27 5.19 3.35
C SER A 101 -7.80 4.92 3.01
N CYS A 102 -6.88 5.79 3.45
CA CYS A 102 -5.45 5.56 3.28
C CYS A 102 -4.95 4.29 3.97
N SER A 103 -5.71 3.75 4.93
CA SER A 103 -5.39 2.47 5.58
C SER A 103 -5.51 1.26 4.64
N LYS A 104 -6.27 1.37 3.55
CA LYS A 104 -6.41 0.31 2.54
C LYS A 104 -5.12 0.11 1.74
N LEU A 105 -4.40 1.20 1.53
CA LEU A 105 -3.07 1.22 0.91
C LEU A 105 -1.95 0.65 1.81
N GLN A 106 -2.27 0.09 2.99
CA GLN A 106 -1.30 -0.45 3.94
C GLN A 106 -1.67 -1.88 4.37
N ASP A 107 -2.15 -2.67 3.43
CA ASP A 107 -2.32 -4.12 3.60
C ASP A 107 -1.53 -4.91 2.55
N ASP A 108 -1.64 -6.24 2.56
CA ASP A 108 -0.85 -7.09 1.66
C ASP A 108 -1.53 -7.25 0.28
N ASN A 109 -2.79 -6.82 0.15
CA ASN A 109 -3.56 -6.83 -1.09
C ASN A 109 -3.49 -5.47 -1.80
N ILE A 110 -2.56 -5.35 -2.74
CA ILE A 110 -2.31 -4.10 -3.46
C ILE A 110 -3.29 -3.78 -4.61
N GLU A 111 -4.50 -4.35 -4.60
CA GLU A 111 -5.50 -4.11 -5.65
C GLU A 111 -6.03 -2.67 -5.65
N ASP A 112 -6.30 -2.10 -4.49
CA ASP A 112 -6.71 -0.68 -4.39
C ASP A 112 -5.55 0.27 -4.64
N ASP A 113 -4.33 -0.07 -4.23
CA ASP A 113 -3.10 0.63 -4.60
C ASP A 113 -2.98 0.73 -6.13
N ILE A 114 -3.12 -0.39 -6.83
CA ILE A 114 -3.04 -0.45 -8.31
C ILE A 114 -4.12 0.41 -8.95
N ARG A 115 -5.38 0.33 -8.47
CA ARG A 115 -6.47 1.13 -9.02
C ARG A 115 -6.23 2.63 -8.83
N CYS A 116 -5.78 3.02 -7.64
CA CYS A 116 -5.54 4.42 -7.32
C CYS A 116 -4.32 4.97 -8.08
N ALA A 117 -3.20 4.26 -8.12
CA ALA A 117 -2.02 4.65 -8.89
C ALA A 117 -2.33 4.80 -10.40
N LYS A 118 -3.13 3.90 -10.97
CA LYS A 118 -3.58 4.06 -12.36
C LYS A 118 -4.46 5.28 -12.58
N LYS A 119 -5.31 5.64 -11.61
CA LYS A 119 -6.11 6.86 -11.69
C LYS A 119 -5.21 8.09 -11.69
N ILE A 120 -4.26 8.15 -10.76
CA ILE A 120 -3.27 9.23 -10.66
C ILE A 120 -2.51 9.41 -11.98
N ALA A 121 -1.94 8.31 -12.51
CA ALA A 121 -1.18 8.36 -13.74
C ALA A 121 -2.02 8.75 -14.97
N ARG A 122 -3.31 8.34 -15.01
CA ARG A 122 -4.25 8.75 -16.05
C ARG A 122 -4.56 10.24 -16.00
N GLU A 123 -4.80 10.78 -14.82
CA GLU A 123 -5.06 12.22 -14.66
C GLU A 123 -3.83 13.06 -15.03
N ALA A 124 -2.63 12.56 -14.75
CA ALA A 124 -1.38 13.23 -15.08
C ALA A 124 -0.83 12.95 -16.49
N ARG A 125 -1.41 11.97 -17.22
CA ARG A 125 -0.88 11.44 -18.49
C ARG A 125 0.59 10.98 -18.38
N GLY A 126 0.93 10.30 -17.29
CA GLY A 126 2.29 9.83 -17.01
C GLY A 126 2.55 9.65 -15.53
N LEU A 127 3.83 9.72 -15.13
CA LEU A 127 4.28 9.48 -13.74
C LEU A 127 4.78 10.74 -13.02
N SER A 128 4.59 11.94 -13.57
CA SER A 128 5.03 13.18 -12.93
C SER A 128 4.48 13.49 -11.52
N PRO A 129 3.38 12.88 -11.03
CA PRO A 129 2.98 13.02 -9.62
C PRO A 129 3.92 12.33 -8.62
N TRP A 130 4.84 11.48 -9.09
CA TRP A 130 5.94 10.87 -8.35
C TRP A 130 7.26 11.52 -8.80
#